data_AF-A0A7C5K0N0-F1
#
_entry.id   AF-A0A7C5K0N0-F1
#
_cell.length_a   1.000
_cell.length_b   1.000
_cell.length_c   1.000
_cell.angle_alpha   90.00
_cell.angle_beta   90.00
_cell.angle_gamma   90.00
#
_symmetry.space_group_name_H-M   'P 1'
#
loop_
_entity.id
_entity.type
_entity.pdbx_description
1 polymer ?
#
loop_
_entity_poly.entity_id
_entity_poly.type
_entity_poly.pdbx_seq_one_letter_code
_entity_poly.pdbx_strand_id
1 'polypeptide(L)'
;MAESTLRGIISFFDKLGIYDVVLPFLLIFSIMFAILEKSKILGTVTINNVTYTKKNLNAMVAFCIAFVVVASTQVVAILNEALAHIALLLVIVVSFLLLLGAFFKSDEEVYLEKGAWRTWFMIAMLIGTIL
;
A
#
# COMPACT_ATOMS: atom_id res chain seq x y z
N MET A 1 29.18 -25.67 -6.69
CA MET A 1 28.91 -25.05 -5.37
C MET A 1 27.51 -25.44 -4.98
N ALA A 2 27.31 -26.16 -3.88
CA ALA A 2 25.97 -26.54 -3.44
C ALA A 2 25.18 -25.27 -3.13
N GLU A 3 24.03 -25.06 -3.77
CA GLU A 3 23.11 -24.00 -3.36
C GLU A 3 22.75 -24.21 -1.89
N SER A 4 22.75 -23.14 -1.10
CA SER A 4 22.26 -23.25 0.28
C SER A 4 20.78 -23.66 0.23
N THR A 5 20.39 -24.54 1.15
CA THR A 5 19.00 -25.05 1.25
C THR A 5 17.98 -23.91 1.29
N LEU A 6 18.35 -22.78 1.92
CA LEU A 6 17.52 -21.58 1.99
C LEU A 6 17.34 -20.92 0.61
N ARG A 7 18.43 -20.76 -0.17
CA ARG A 7 18.34 -20.22 -1.53
C ARG A 7 17.49 -21.10 -2.45
N GLY A 8 17.60 -22.42 -2.31
CA GLY A 8 16.76 -23.37 -3.04
C GLY A 8 15.26 -23.21 -2.74
N ILE A 9 14.89 -23.00 -1.47
CA ILE A 9 13.49 -22.76 -1.08
C ILE A 9 12.96 -21.43 -1.64
N ILE A 10 13.76 -20.36 -1.58
CA ILE A 10 13.38 -19.06 -2.14
C ILE A 10 13.17 -19.17 -3.66
N SER A 11 14.10 -19.81 -4.37
CA SER A 11 13.97 -20.05 -5.81
C SER A 11 12.72 -20.88 -6.15
N PHE A 12 12.38 -21.85 -5.31
CA PHE A 12 11.18 -22.65 -5.48
C PHE A 12 9.90 -21.81 -5.31
N PHE A 13 9.85 -20.95 -4.29
CA PHE A 13 8.70 -20.06 -4.06
C PHE A 13 8.53 -19.01 -5.16
N ASP A 14 9.64 -18.51 -5.68
CA ASP A 14 9.68 -17.61 -6.83
C ASP A 14 9.13 -18.29 -8.09
N LYS A 15 9.58 -19.52 -8.39
CA LYS A 15 9.06 -20.33 -9.50
C LYS A 15 7.59 -20.71 -9.35
N LEU A 16 7.10 -20.87 -8.12
CA LEU A 16 5.68 -21.09 -7.84
C LEU A 16 4.83 -19.82 -8.02
N GLY A 17 5.45 -18.64 -8.20
CA GLY A 17 4.76 -17.38 -8.28
C GLY A 17 4.16 -16.94 -6.95
N ILE A 18 4.67 -17.44 -5.81
CA ILE A 18 4.16 -17.06 -4.48
C ILE A 18 4.28 -15.55 -4.29
N TYR A 19 5.39 -14.95 -4.69
CA TYR A 19 5.57 -13.51 -4.53
C TYR A 19 4.66 -12.71 -5.46
N ASP A 20 4.50 -13.15 -6.71
CA ASP A 20 3.66 -12.46 -7.69
C ASP A 20 2.17 -12.59 -7.39
N VAL A 21 1.74 -13.62 -6.67
CA VAL A 21 0.31 -13.90 -6.42
C VAL A 21 -0.08 -13.50 -4.99
N VAL A 22 0.71 -13.91 -3.98
CA VAL A 22 0.34 -13.76 -2.57
C VAL A 22 0.51 -12.32 -2.07
N LEU A 23 1.57 -11.61 -2.47
CA LEU A 23 1.73 -10.21 -2.06
C LEU A 23 0.58 -9.32 -2.55
N PRO A 24 0.26 -9.27 -3.86
CA PRO A 24 -0.84 -8.44 -4.34
C PRO A 24 -2.19 -8.92 -3.82
N PHE A 25 -2.38 -10.22 -3.61
CA PHE A 25 -3.57 -10.75 -2.93
C PHE A 25 -3.78 -10.12 -1.55
N LEU A 26 -2.76 -10.18 -0.68
CA LEU A 26 -2.84 -9.63 0.68
C LEU A 26 -3.08 -8.13 0.67
N LEU A 27 -2.45 -7.42 -0.27
CA LEU A 27 -2.64 -6.00 -0.42
C LEU A 27 -4.08 -5.65 -0.80
N ILE A 28 -4.63 -6.26 -1.85
CA ILE A 28 -5.98 -5.95 -2.30
C ILE A 28 -7.01 -6.38 -1.26
N PHE A 29 -6.83 -7.56 -0.66
CA PHE A 29 -7.68 -8.03 0.42
C PHE A 29 -7.73 -7.01 1.56
N SER A 30 -6.56 -6.56 2.04
CA SER A 30 -6.49 -5.62 3.17
C SER A 30 -7.07 -4.25 2.84
N ILE A 31 -6.77 -3.70 1.65
CA ILE A 31 -7.32 -2.42 1.20
C ILE A 31 -8.84 -2.50 1.05
N MET A 32 -9.35 -3.53 0.36
CA MET A 32 -10.79 -3.70 0.18
C MET A 32 -11.51 -3.94 1.49
N PHE A 33 -10.93 -4.75 2.39
CA PHE A 33 -11.48 -4.97 3.72
C PHE A 33 -11.57 -3.65 4.50
N ALA A 34 -10.49 -2.85 4.51
CA ALA A 34 -10.46 -1.57 5.18
C ALA A 34 -11.47 -0.56 4.60
N ILE A 35 -11.63 -0.54 3.26
CA ILE A 35 -12.63 0.31 2.58
C ILE A 35 -14.04 -0.10 3.01
N LEU A 36 -14.36 -1.39 3.01
CA LEU A 36 -15.67 -1.90 3.43
C LEU A 36 -15.94 -1.66 4.93
N GLU A 37 -14.91 -1.75 5.77
CA GLU A 37 -15.01 -1.46 7.20
C GLU A 37 -15.22 0.03 7.48
N LYS A 38 -14.52 0.92 6.76
CA LYS A 38 -14.67 2.36 6.91
C LYS A 38 -15.99 2.89 6.34
N SER A 39 -16.42 2.37 5.20
CA SER A 39 -17.65 2.80 4.53
C SER A 39 -18.93 2.26 5.18
N LYS A 40 -18.84 1.15 5.91
CA LYS A 40 -19.99 0.45 6.53
C LYS A 40 -21.09 0.05 5.53
N ILE A 41 -20.74 -0.11 4.25
CA ILE A 41 -21.71 -0.32 3.15
C ILE A 41 -22.49 -1.64 3.27
N LEU A 42 -21.88 -2.65 3.87
CA LEU A 42 -22.48 -3.97 4.11
C LEU A 42 -23.31 -4.03 5.41
N GLY A 43 -23.53 -2.87 6.03
CA GLY A 43 -24.35 -2.71 7.23
C GLY A 43 -23.57 -2.81 8.54
N THR A 44 -24.28 -2.49 9.62
CA THR A 44 -23.78 -2.53 10.99
C THR A 44 -24.67 -3.43 11.85
N VAL A 45 -24.12 -3.92 12.96
CA VAL A 45 -24.82 -4.70 13.98
C VAL A 45 -24.61 -4.00 15.31
N THR A 46 -25.69 -3.78 16.04
CA THR A 46 -25.65 -3.19 17.37
C THR A 46 -25.57 -4.30 18.41
N ILE A 47 -24.49 -4.35 19.17
CA ILE A 47 -24.32 -5.26 20.31
C ILE A 47 -24.07 -4.38 21.53
N ASN A 48 -24.88 -4.52 22.57
CA ASN A 48 -24.75 -3.76 23.83
C ASN A 48 -24.68 -2.23 23.63
N ASN A 49 -25.60 -1.65 22.84
CA ASN A 49 -25.63 -0.23 22.48
C ASN A 49 -24.40 0.30 21.70
N VAL A 50 -23.47 -0.56 21.27
CA VAL A 50 -22.33 -0.18 20.44
C VAL A 50 -22.53 -0.71 19.02
N THR A 51 -22.37 0.17 18.03
CA THR A 51 -22.53 -0.16 16.60
C THR A 51 -21.22 -0.68 16.03
N TYR A 52 -21.20 -1.95 15.63
CA TYR A 52 -20.07 -2.60 14.97
C TYR A 52 -20.37 -2.86 13.50
N THR A 53 -19.35 -2.88 12.66
CA THR A 53 -19.47 -3.34 11.27
C THR A 53 -19.51 -4.86 11.20
N LYS A 54 -20.17 -5.39 10.16
CA LYS A 54 -20.21 -6.83 9.89
C LYS A 54 -18.86 -7.33 9.34
N LYS A 55 -17.85 -7.46 10.22
CA LYS A 55 -16.48 -7.82 9.82
C LYS A 55 -16.39 -9.15 9.05
N ASN A 56 -17.18 -10.15 9.43
CA ASN A 56 -17.19 -11.45 8.73
C ASN A 56 -17.64 -11.30 7.27
N LEU A 57 -18.68 -10.48 7.03
CA LEU A 57 -19.19 -10.23 5.69
C LEU A 57 -18.19 -9.39 4.87
N ASN A 58 -17.61 -8.35 5.49
CA ASN A 58 -16.56 -7.55 4.85
C ASN A 58 -15.36 -8.40 4.44
N ALA A 59 -14.93 -9.33 5.29
CA ALA A 59 -13.80 -10.24 5.01
C ALA A 59 -14.12 -11.18 3.85
N MET A 60 -15.30 -11.81 3.83
CA MET A 60 -15.71 -12.69 2.73
C MET A 60 -15.77 -11.96 1.39
N VAL A 61 -16.35 -10.75 1.36
CA VAL A 61 -16.45 -9.96 0.12
C VAL A 61 -15.06 -9.50 -0.35
N ALA A 62 -14.24 -8.95 0.55
CA ALA A 62 -12.88 -8.53 0.21
C ALA A 62 -12.02 -9.70 -0.29
N PHE A 63 -12.20 -10.90 0.29
CA PHE A 63 -11.53 -12.12 -0.14
C PHE A 63 -11.92 -12.50 -1.57
N CYS A 64 -13.22 -12.56 -1.89
CA CYS A 64 -13.69 -12.83 -3.23
C CYS A 64 -13.14 -11.83 -4.26
N ILE A 65 -13.13 -10.53 -3.91
CA ILE A 65 -12.59 -9.47 -4.78
C ILE A 65 -11.09 -9.69 -5.00
N ALA A 66 -10.32 -9.95 -3.94
CA ALA A 66 -8.89 -10.18 -4.06
C ALA A 66 -8.56 -11.39 -4.95
N PHE A 67 -9.31 -12.48 -4.86
CA PHE A 67 -9.16 -13.63 -5.77
C PHE A 67 -9.47 -13.29 -7.23
N VAL A 68 -10.54 -12.54 -7.49
CA VAL A 68 -10.90 -12.12 -8.85
C VAL A 68 -9.79 -11.26 -9.46
N VAL A 69 -9.21 -10.36 -8.67
CA VAL A 69 -8.14 -9.49 -9.18
C VAL A 69 -6.86 -10.28 -9.45
N VAL A 70 -6.48 -11.16 -8.53
CA VAL A 70 -5.24 -11.94 -8.64
C VAL A 70 -5.32 -13.00 -9.76
N ALA A 71 -6.52 -13.45 -10.11
CA ALA A 71 -6.73 -14.31 -11.28
C ALA A 71 -6.30 -13.66 -12.60
N SER A 72 -6.22 -12.32 -12.67
CA SER A 72 -5.73 -11.59 -13.84
C SER A 72 -4.25 -11.27 -13.71
N THR A 73 -3.42 -11.99 -14.46
CA THR A 73 -1.96 -11.78 -14.49
C THR A 73 -1.57 -10.36 -14.94
N GLN A 74 -2.36 -9.74 -15.82
CA GLN A 74 -2.13 -8.36 -16.27
C GLN A 74 -2.35 -7.35 -15.13
N VAL A 75 -3.42 -7.53 -14.35
CA VAL A 75 -3.71 -6.62 -13.23
C VAL A 75 -2.68 -6.78 -12.13
N VAL A 76 -2.27 -8.02 -11.84
CA VAL A 76 -1.19 -8.32 -10.90
C VAL A 76 0.12 -7.63 -11.30
N ALA A 77 0.49 -7.71 -12.59
CA ALA A 77 1.70 -7.06 -13.09
C ALA A 77 1.66 -5.53 -12.91
N ILE A 78 0.54 -4.89 -13.28
CA ILE A 78 0.34 -3.44 -13.11
C ILE A 78 0.40 -3.06 -11.62
N LEU A 79 -0.17 -3.86 -10.73
CA LEU A 79 -0.12 -3.60 -9.29
C LEU A 79 1.29 -3.71 -8.72
N ASN A 80 2.05 -4.72 -9.12
CA ASN A 80 3.44 -4.86 -8.69
C ASN A 80 4.31 -3.69 -9.17
N GLU A 81 4.11 -3.26 -10.42
CA GLU A 81 4.76 -2.06 -10.96
C GLU A 81 4.36 -0.80 -10.18
N ALA A 82 3.07 -0.58 -9.97
CA ALA A 82 2.58 0.58 -9.20
C ALA A 82 3.11 0.59 -7.76
N LEU A 83 3.18 -0.59 -7.10
CA LEU A 83 3.74 -0.72 -5.75
C LEU A 83 5.21 -0.33 -5.68
N ALA A 84 6.01 -0.73 -6.67
CA ALA A 84 7.41 -0.35 -6.75
C ALA A 84 7.56 1.18 -6.85
N HIS A 85 6.75 1.83 -7.69
CA HIS A 85 6.74 3.29 -7.82
C HIS A 85 6.31 3.99 -6.53
N ILE A 86 5.25 3.51 -5.86
CA ILE A 86 4.79 4.07 -4.58
C ILE A 86 5.85 3.92 -3.49
N ALA A 87 6.50 2.76 -3.38
CA ALA A 87 7.54 2.51 -2.39
C ALA A 87 8.76 3.40 -2.64
N LEU A 88 9.19 3.52 -3.89
CA LEU A 88 10.30 4.38 -4.30
C LEU A 88 9.98 5.84 -3.96
N LEU A 89 8.78 6.31 -4.29
CA LEU A 89 8.33 7.64 -3.94
C LEU A 89 8.33 7.89 -2.43
N LEU A 90 7.85 6.93 -1.64
CA LEU A 90 7.85 7.06 -0.17
C LEU A 90 9.28 7.26 0.34
N VAL A 91 10.25 6.49 -0.17
CA VAL A 91 11.67 6.67 0.17
C VAL A 91 12.18 8.06 -0.24
N ILE A 92 11.81 8.56 -1.42
CA ILE A 92 12.18 9.92 -1.85
C ILE A 92 11.61 10.96 -0.88
N VAL A 93 10.34 10.87 -0.52
CA VAL A 93 9.69 11.80 0.41
C VAL A 93 10.35 11.79 1.78
N VAL A 94 10.58 10.60 2.33
CA VAL A 94 11.23 10.47 3.65
C VAL A 94 12.64 11.03 3.58
N SER A 95 13.40 10.72 2.55
CA SER A 95 14.76 11.25 2.35
C SER A 95 14.76 12.78 2.23
N PHE A 96 13.79 13.34 1.51
CA PHE A 96 13.63 14.78 1.38
C PHE A 96 13.24 15.45 2.71
N LEU A 97 12.29 14.87 3.46
CA LEU A 97 11.91 15.36 4.80
C LEU A 97 13.08 15.30 5.77
N LEU A 98 13.95 14.28 5.69
CA LEU A 98 15.17 14.20 6.49
C LEU A 98 16.19 15.28 6.11
N LEU A 99 16.36 15.57 4.83
CA LEU A 99 17.23 16.68 4.39
C LEU A 99 16.71 18.02 4.90
N LEU A 100 15.40 18.29 4.77
CA LEU A 100 14.79 19.48 5.36
C LEU A 100 15.00 19.49 6.89
N GLY A 101 14.69 18.40 7.58
CA GLY A 101 14.90 18.30 9.03
C GLY A 101 16.35 18.54 9.48
N ALA A 102 17.34 18.21 8.64
CA ALA A 102 18.76 18.44 8.94
C ALA A 102 19.19 19.91 8.79
N PHE A 103 18.50 20.71 7.97
CA PHE A 103 18.82 22.13 7.76
C PHE A 103 18.05 23.08 8.68
N PHE A 104 16.94 22.65 9.30
CA PHE A 104 16.11 23.49 10.18
C PHE A 104 16.41 23.20 11.66
N LYS A 105 16.59 24.24 12.48
CA LYS A 105 16.77 24.09 13.94
C LYS A 105 15.44 23.74 14.61
N SER A 106 15.52 22.96 15.69
CA SER A 106 14.42 22.35 16.45
C SER A 106 13.33 23.29 17.01
N ASP A 107 13.43 24.59 16.78
CA ASP A 107 12.58 25.64 17.37
C ASP A 107 11.89 26.55 16.32
N GLU A 108 12.14 26.31 15.02
CA GLU A 108 11.44 27.03 13.95
C GLU A 108 10.35 26.14 13.35
N GLU A 109 9.09 26.61 13.42
CA GLU A 109 7.97 25.96 12.73
C GLU A 109 8.31 25.85 11.24
N VAL A 110 8.38 24.60 10.75
CA VAL A 110 8.65 24.32 9.34
C VAL A 110 7.53 24.96 8.51
N TYR A 111 7.83 26.07 7.83
CA TYR A 111 6.92 26.81 6.95
C TYR A 111 6.59 26.01 5.67
N LEU A 112 5.97 24.84 5.81
CA LEU A 112 5.25 24.14 4.75
C LEU A 112 3.76 24.54 4.72
N GLU A 113 3.32 25.42 5.62
CA GLU A 113 1.89 25.71 5.78
C GLU A 113 1.30 26.69 4.76
N LYS A 114 2.05 27.69 4.25
CA LYS A 114 1.50 28.68 3.32
C LYS A 114 2.52 29.18 2.31
N GLY A 115 2.40 28.74 1.05
CA GLY A 115 3.11 29.36 -0.06
C GLY A 115 3.30 28.41 -1.24
N ALA A 116 3.50 29.01 -2.43
CA ALA A 116 3.68 28.35 -3.73
C ALA A 116 4.66 27.16 -3.74
N TRP A 117 5.55 27.06 -2.74
CA TRP A 117 6.49 25.96 -2.55
C TRP A 117 5.80 24.61 -2.24
N ARG A 118 4.71 24.58 -1.46
CA ARG A 118 3.93 23.34 -1.23
C ARG A 118 3.26 22.89 -2.52
N THR A 119 2.74 23.82 -3.31
CA THR A 119 2.10 23.53 -4.60
C THR A 119 3.11 23.02 -5.61
N TRP A 120 4.31 23.63 -5.67
CA TRP A 120 5.39 23.16 -6.52
C TRP A 120 5.89 21.77 -6.09
N PHE A 121 6.02 21.53 -4.79
CA PHE A 121 6.37 20.21 -4.24
C PHE A 121 5.31 19.15 -4.59
N MET A 122 4.01 19.45 -4.43
CA MET A 122 2.94 18.53 -4.82
C MET A 122 2.94 18.23 -6.33
N ILE A 123 3.28 19.21 -7.17
CA ILE A 123 3.37 19.00 -8.64
C ILE A 123 4.61 18.15 -8.98
N ALA A 124 5.78 18.44 -8.40
CA ALA A 124 7.00 17.66 -8.59
C ALA A 124 6.82 16.20 -8.14
N MET A 125 6.10 16.00 -7.04
CA MET A 125 5.72 14.69 -6.51
C MET A 125 4.80 13.91 -7.47
N LEU A 126 3.82 14.60 -8.09
CA LEU A 126 2.91 14.00 -9.07
C LEU A 126 3.65 13.61 -10.36
N ILE A 127 4.60 14.44 -10.81
CA ILE A 127 5.44 14.13 -11.96
C ILE A 127 6.34 12.93 -11.65
N GLY A 128 6.94 12.86 -10.46
CA GLY A 128 7.77 11.73 -10.03
C GLY A 128 7.01 10.40 -9.84
N THR A 129 5.69 10.41 -9.61
CA THR A 129 4.86 9.18 -9.65
C THR A 129 4.53 8.70 -11.05
N ILE A 130 4.44 9.63 -12.01
CA ILE A 130 3.91 9.35 -13.36
C ILE A 130 5.05 8.97 -14.33
N LEU A 131 6.28 9.40 -14.04
CA LEU A 131 7.48 9.18 -14.85
C LEU A 131 8.30 7.97 -14.39
#